data_AF-A0A060ZPR8-F1
#
_entry.id   AF-A0A060ZPR8-F1
#
_cell.length_a   1.000
_cell.length_b   1.000
_cell.length_c   1.000
_cell.angle_alpha   90.00
_cell.angle_beta   90.00
_cell.angle_gamma   90.00
#
_symmetry.space_group_name_H-M   'P 1'
#
loop_
_entity.id
_entity.type
_entity.pdbx_description
1 polymer ?
#
loop_
_entity_poly.entity_id
_entity_poly.type
_entity_poly.pdbx_seq_one_letter_code
_entity_poly.pdbx_strand_id
1 'polypeptide(L)'
;MITGPKASYFNCDADTGTVTIRTPLERDDDDKGVFSINIVVSDADYTVSKDIQIIIIDANDNQPIFENTPYNVNVEENTALDTVLFQAYAKDVDAGLAAVVKYHIDEVSFAFGQKADFLY
;
A
#
# COMPACT_ATOMS: atom_id res chain seq x y z
N MET A 1 24.33 17.21 -14.94
CA MET A 1 24.87 15.86 -14.70
C MET A 1 24.30 15.27 -13.42
N ILE A 2 24.13 13.94 -13.36
CA ILE A 2 23.70 13.22 -12.16
C ILE A 2 24.93 12.64 -11.45
N THR A 3 24.98 12.78 -10.13
CA THR A 3 26.05 12.21 -9.28
C THR A 3 25.45 11.48 -8.07
N GLY A 4 26.28 10.69 -7.39
CA GLY A 4 25.90 9.91 -6.22
C GLY A 4 25.91 8.39 -6.45
N PRO A 5 25.68 7.58 -5.40
CA PRO A 5 25.85 6.13 -5.43
C PRO A 5 24.95 5.40 -6.46
N LYS A 6 23.76 5.94 -6.73
CA LYS A 6 22.77 5.35 -7.64
C LYS A 6 22.64 6.13 -8.95
N ALA A 7 23.58 7.03 -9.27
CA ALA A 7 23.52 7.87 -10.47
C ALA A 7 23.41 7.06 -11.77
N SER A 8 24.01 5.87 -11.82
CA SER A 8 23.99 4.98 -12.99
C SER A 8 22.60 4.47 -13.39
N TYR A 9 21.62 4.52 -12.48
CA TYR A 9 20.24 4.10 -12.75
C TYR A 9 19.44 5.15 -13.53
N PHE A 10 19.97 6.35 -13.68
CA PHE A 10 19.27 7.49 -14.24
C PHE A 10 20.01 8.08 -15.44
N ASN A 11 19.26 8.69 -16.34
CA ASN A 11 19.77 9.58 -17.37
C ASN A 11 19.24 10.99 -17.11
N CYS A 12 20.02 12.00 -17.52
CA CYS A 12 19.60 13.39 -17.52
C CYS A 12 19.92 13.98 -18.89
N ASP A 13 18.90 14.43 -19.58
CA ASP A 13 19.06 15.15 -20.84
C ASP A 13 19.65 16.54 -20.57
N ALA A 14 20.77 16.85 -21.22
CA ALA A 14 21.54 18.06 -20.93
C ALA A 14 20.86 19.35 -21.43
N ASP A 15 20.01 19.25 -22.46
CA ASP A 15 19.37 20.40 -23.09
C ASP A 15 18.02 20.74 -22.42
N THR A 16 17.27 19.72 -22.00
CA THR A 16 15.92 19.84 -21.42
C THR A 16 15.91 19.70 -19.90
N GLY A 17 16.95 19.11 -19.30
CA GLY A 17 16.99 18.77 -17.88
C GLY A 17 16.10 17.57 -17.49
N THR A 18 15.51 16.88 -18.47
CA THR A 18 14.61 15.74 -18.22
C THR A 18 15.39 14.58 -17.62
N VAL A 19 14.93 14.07 -16.46
CA VAL A 19 15.50 12.88 -15.82
C VAL A 19 14.66 11.66 -16.16
N THR A 20 15.30 10.61 -16.67
CA THR A 20 14.64 9.34 -17.03
C THR A 20 15.34 8.15 -16.38
N ILE A 21 14.61 7.04 -16.28
CA ILE A 21 15.13 5.78 -15.77
C ILE A 21 15.94 5.11 -16.88
N ARG A 22 17.20 4.77 -16.61
CA ARG A 22 18.12 4.07 -17.53
C ARG A 22 18.10 2.56 -17.28
N THR A 23 18.04 2.16 -16.02
CA THR A 23 18.05 0.76 -15.59
C THR A 23 16.80 0.53 -14.75
N PRO A 24 16.08 -0.60 -14.91
CA PRO A 24 14.95 -0.92 -14.06
C PRO A 24 15.26 -0.67 -12.59
N LEU A 25 14.40 0.12 -11.95
CA LEU A 25 14.51 0.39 -10.53
C LEU A 25 13.81 -0.75 -9.80
N GLU A 26 14.59 -1.58 -9.11
CA GLU A 26 14.05 -2.62 -8.26
C GLU A 26 14.07 -2.13 -6.81
N ARG A 27 12.98 -2.44 -6.09
CA ARG A 27 12.92 -2.18 -4.65
C ARG A 27 13.84 -3.16 -3.95
N ASP A 28 15.00 -2.68 -3.53
CA ASP A 28 15.92 -3.43 -2.69
C ASP A 28 15.55 -3.24 -1.21
N ASP A 29 15.63 -4.31 -0.42
CA ASP A 29 15.40 -4.31 1.02
C ASP A 29 16.44 -3.46 1.76
N ASP A 30 17.68 -3.40 1.24
CA ASP A 30 18.78 -2.63 1.84
C ASP A 30 18.51 -1.12 1.81
N ASP A 31 17.96 -0.61 0.71
CA ASP A 31 17.66 0.82 0.51
C ASP A 31 16.19 1.17 0.82
N LYS A 32 15.36 0.17 1.17
CA LYS A 32 13.90 0.32 1.39
C LYS A 32 13.18 1.04 0.25
N GLY A 33 13.67 0.90 -0.98
CA GLY A 33 13.14 1.59 -2.16
C GLY A 33 13.51 3.08 -2.27
N VAL A 34 14.51 3.57 -1.53
CA VAL A 34 14.93 4.99 -1.56
C VAL A 34 16.19 5.18 -2.40
N PHE A 35 16.10 5.97 -3.46
CA PHE A 35 17.19 6.29 -4.37
C PHE A 35 17.56 7.76 -4.24
N SER A 36 18.72 8.04 -3.65
CA SER A 36 19.24 9.40 -3.50
C SER A 36 20.23 9.73 -4.62
N ILE A 37 19.94 10.80 -5.35
CA ILE A 37 20.82 11.33 -6.40
C ILE A 37 21.03 12.83 -6.19
N ASN A 38 22.13 13.34 -6.73
CA ASN A 38 22.39 14.77 -6.77
C ASN A 38 22.43 15.23 -8.23
N ILE A 39 21.63 16.24 -8.56
CA ILE A 39 21.66 16.90 -9.86
C ILE A 39 22.56 18.10 -9.77
N VAL A 40 23.56 18.16 -10.64
CA VAL A 40 24.49 19.29 -10.80
C VAL A 40 24.25 19.96 -12.15
N VAL A 41 24.06 21.27 -12.14
CA VAL A 41 23.91 22.12 -13.34
C VAL A 41 25.01 23.18 -13.31
N SER A 42 25.65 23.44 -14.45
CA SER A 42 26.67 24.47 -14.57
C SER A 42 26.60 25.18 -15.91
N ASP A 43 26.82 26.49 -15.90
CA ASP A 43 26.94 27.37 -17.07
C ASP A 43 28.38 27.88 -17.26
N ALA A 44 29.38 27.10 -16.80
CA ALA A 44 30.80 27.40 -16.71
C ALA A 44 31.21 28.40 -15.62
N ASP A 45 30.42 29.45 -15.37
CA ASP A 45 30.72 30.46 -14.33
C ASP A 45 30.14 30.07 -12.97
N TYR A 46 28.98 29.42 -12.97
CA TYR A 46 28.27 28.99 -11.79
C TYR A 46 27.99 27.49 -11.83
N THR A 47 27.93 26.89 -10.64
CA THR A 47 27.52 25.51 -10.46
C THR A 47 26.51 25.46 -9.33
N VAL A 48 25.35 24.86 -9.59
CA VAL A 48 24.30 24.63 -8.61
C VAL A 48 24.06 23.13 -8.51
N SER A 49 23.88 22.64 -7.29
CA SER A 49 23.51 21.26 -7.03
C SER A 49 22.27 21.15 -6.16
N LYS A 50 21.49 20.08 -6.38
CA LYS A 50 20.31 19.77 -5.58
C LYS A 50 20.19 18.27 -5.36
N ASP A 51 19.97 17.90 -4.11
CA ASP A 51 19.65 16.53 -3.73
C ASP A 51 18.19 16.21 -4.05
N ILE A 52 18.00 15.04 -4.67
CA ILE A 52 16.69 14.50 -5.02
C ILE A 52 16.59 13.09 -4.44
N GLN A 53 15.47 12.86 -3.76
CA GLN A 53 15.11 11.56 -3.24
C GLN A 53 13.97 10.98 -4.10
N ILE A 54 14.23 9.83 -4.69
CA ILE A 54 13.27 9.08 -5.50
C ILE A 54 12.83 7.89 -4.65
N ILE A 55 11.52 7.76 -4.43
CA ILE A 55 10.96 6.70 -3.60
C ILE A 55 10.20 5.75 -4.51
N ILE A 56 10.63 4.49 -4.55
CA ILE A 56 9.92 3.41 -5.20
C ILE A 56 8.80 2.98 -4.25
N ILE A 57 7.57 3.11 -4.71
CA ILE A 57 6.40 2.58 -4.02
C ILE A 57 6.25 1.10 -4.34
N ASP A 58 5.71 0.35 -3.38
CA ASP A 58 5.40 -1.05 -3.57
C ASP A 58 4.33 -1.22 -4.64
N ALA A 59 4.47 -2.25 -5.47
CA ALA A 59 3.38 -2.66 -6.35
C ALA A 59 2.27 -3.24 -5.49
N ASN A 60 1.01 -2.98 -5.86
CA ASN A 60 -0.13 -3.64 -5.24
C ASN A 60 -0.43 -4.92 -6.01
N ASP A 61 0.34 -5.96 -5.73
CA ASP A 61 0.26 -7.26 -6.41
C ASP A 61 -0.20 -8.40 -5.51
N ASN A 62 -0.42 -8.12 -4.22
CA ASN A 62 -1.09 -9.02 -3.30
C ASN A 62 -2.52 -8.54 -3.06
N GLN A 63 -3.35 -9.45 -2.56
CA GLN A 63 -4.72 -9.14 -2.16
C GLN A 63 -4.85 -9.36 -0.66
N PRO A 64 -5.68 -8.57 0.05
CA PRO A 64 -5.90 -8.77 1.47
C PRO A 64 -6.44 -10.17 1.77
N ILE A 65 -5.88 -10.85 2.76
CA ILE A 65 -6.30 -12.18 3.20
C ILE A 65 -6.94 -12.07 4.59
N PHE A 66 -8.18 -12.54 4.71
CA PHE A 66 -8.87 -12.63 6.00
C PHE A 66 -8.23 -13.69 6.90
N GLU A 67 -8.02 -13.36 8.17
CA GLU A 67 -7.49 -14.28 9.17
C GLU A 67 -8.62 -14.99 9.93
N ASN A 68 -8.40 -16.23 10.40
CA ASN A 68 -9.35 -16.98 11.24
C ASN A 68 -10.73 -17.23 10.59
N THR A 69 -10.75 -17.40 9.27
CA THR A 69 -11.96 -17.80 8.53
C THR A 69 -12.25 -19.30 8.68
N PRO A 70 -13.52 -19.74 8.70
CA PRO A 70 -14.74 -18.94 8.59
C PRO A 70 -15.13 -18.25 9.90
N TYR A 71 -15.79 -17.10 9.80
CA TYR A 71 -16.33 -16.39 10.97
C TYR A 71 -17.74 -16.89 11.28
N ASN A 72 -17.97 -17.25 12.54
CA ASN A 72 -19.29 -17.63 13.04
C ASN A 72 -19.53 -16.90 14.37
N VAL A 73 -20.64 -16.16 14.46
CA VAL A 73 -21.02 -15.38 15.63
C VAL A 73 -22.48 -15.67 15.97
N ASN A 74 -22.72 -16.11 17.20
CA ASN A 74 -24.05 -16.28 17.75
C ASN A 74 -24.47 -14.99 18.45
N VAL A 75 -25.67 -14.51 18.15
CA VAL A 75 -26.21 -13.27 18.68
C VAL A 75 -27.55 -13.56 19.33
N GLU A 76 -27.73 -13.11 20.57
CA GLU A 76 -29.01 -13.24 21.26
C GLU A 76 -30.01 -12.21 20.72
N GLU A 77 -31.29 -12.56 20.67
CA GLU A 77 -32.35 -11.69 20.12
C GLU A 77 -32.51 -10.36 20.89
N ASN A 78 -32.11 -10.33 22.15
CA ASN A 78 -32.19 -9.20 23.06
C ASN A 78 -30.89 -8.37 23.08
N THR A 79 -29.94 -8.65 22.17
CA THR A 79 -28.69 -7.88 22.07
C THR A 79 -29.00 -6.41 21.79
N ALA A 80 -28.40 -5.52 22.57
CA ALA A 80 -28.65 -4.09 22.46
C ALA A 80 -28.17 -3.53 21.10
N LEU A 81 -28.81 -2.46 20.64
CA LEU A 81 -28.36 -1.72 19.46
C LEU A 81 -26.93 -1.19 19.65
N ASP A 82 -26.22 -1.03 18.55
CA ASP A 82 -24.82 -0.59 18.48
C ASP A 82 -23.81 -1.51 19.19
N THR A 83 -24.23 -2.73 19.56
CA THR A 83 -23.31 -3.77 20.04
C THR A 83 -22.39 -4.22 18.91
N VAL A 84 -21.09 -4.15 19.13
CA VAL A 84 -20.09 -4.71 18.21
C VAL A 84 -20.13 -6.24 18.31
N LEU A 85 -20.64 -6.89 17.27
CA LEU A 85 -20.78 -8.35 17.22
C LEU A 85 -19.48 -9.05 16.79
N PHE A 86 -18.78 -8.44 15.85
CA PHE A 86 -17.61 -9.01 15.22
C PHE A 86 -16.73 -7.92 14.63
N GLN A 87 -15.43 -8.17 14.59
CA GLN A 87 -14.46 -7.36 13.86
C GLN A 87 -13.68 -8.28 12.91
N ALA A 88 -13.89 -8.08 11.61
CA ALA A 88 -13.11 -8.77 10.60
C ALA A 88 -11.67 -8.22 10.58
N TYR A 89 -10.71 -9.10 10.34
CA TYR A 89 -9.33 -8.71 10.16
C TYR A 89 -8.78 -9.39 8.90
N ALA A 90 -8.37 -8.56 7.95
CA ALA A 90 -7.63 -8.99 6.78
C ALA A 90 -6.27 -8.29 6.75
N LYS A 91 -5.28 -9.04 6.29
CA LYS A 91 -3.90 -8.60 6.16
C LYS A 91 -3.48 -8.65 4.70
N ASP A 92 -2.97 -7.52 4.22
CA ASP A 92 -2.22 -7.46 2.98
C ASP A 92 -0.72 -7.50 3.31
N VAL A 93 0.05 -8.21 2.49
CA VAL A 93 1.51 -8.37 2.69
C VAL A 93 2.33 -7.30 1.99
N ASP A 94 1.68 -6.46 1.17
CA ASP A 94 2.30 -5.29 0.55
C ASP A 94 2.72 -4.23 1.59
N ALA A 95 3.36 -3.16 1.12
CA ALA A 95 3.83 -2.07 1.96
C ALA A 95 3.13 -0.73 1.68
N GLY A 96 3.01 0.09 2.73
CA GLY A 96 2.51 1.46 2.61
C GLY A 96 1.05 1.52 2.18
N LEU A 97 0.75 2.34 1.16
CA LEU A 97 -0.61 2.53 0.67
C LEU A 97 -1.17 1.31 -0.06
N ALA A 98 -0.32 0.46 -0.63
CA ALA A 98 -0.72 -0.79 -1.27
C ALA A 98 -1.33 -1.78 -0.25
N ALA A 99 -0.88 -1.73 1.01
CA ALA A 99 -1.32 -2.61 2.08
C ALA A 99 -2.61 -2.16 2.81
N VAL A 100 -3.21 -1.02 2.41
CA VAL A 100 -4.34 -0.44 3.13
C VAL A 100 -5.63 -1.18 2.80
N VAL A 101 -6.14 -1.92 3.78
CA VAL A 101 -7.37 -2.70 3.65
C VAL A 101 -8.61 -1.84 3.94
N LYS A 102 -9.62 -1.95 3.06
CA LYS A 102 -10.96 -1.39 3.27
C LYS A 102 -11.98 -2.52 3.32
N TYR A 103 -12.95 -2.39 4.21
CA TYR A 103 -13.97 -3.41 4.46
C TYR A 103 -15.33 -2.91 3.98
N HIS A 104 -16.09 -3.81 3.34
CA HIS A 104 -17.49 -3.60 3.00
C HIS A 104 -18.23 -4.95 3.12
N ILE A 105 -19.54 -4.88 3.33
CA ILE A 105 -20.43 -6.05 3.33
C ILE A 105 -21.20 -5.99 2.00
N ASP A 106 -21.04 -7.00 1.15
CA ASP A 106 -21.69 -7.05 -0.16
C ASP A 106 -23.15 -7.51 -0.07
N GLU A 107 -23.38 -8.71 0.47
CA GLU A 107 -24.70 -9.32 0.56
C GLU A 107 -24.98 -9.82 1.97
N VAL A 108 -26.20 -9.56 2.46
CA VAL A 108 -26.69 -10.08 3.73
C VAL A 108 -27.80 -11.07 3.42
N SER A 109 -27.53 -12.36 3.58
CA SER A 109 -28.54 -13.41 3.50
C SER A 109 -29.11 -13.71 4.89
N PHE A 110 -30.43 -13.64 5.05
CA PHE A 110 -31.11 -14.05 6.28
C PHE A 110 -31.70 -15.45 6.11
N ALA A 111 -31.32 -16.37 6.99
CA ALA A 111 -31.97 -17.68 7.11
C ALA A 111 -32.70 -17.74 8.45
N PHE A 112 -34.04 -17.76 8.42
CA PHE A 112 -34.84 -17.95 9.62
C PHE A 112 -35.04 -19.45 9.87
N GLY A 113 -34.51 -19.95 10.99
CA GLY A 113 -34.93 -21.24 11.53
C GLY A 113 -36.28 -21.07 12.22
N GLN A 114 -37.37 -21.56 11.62
CA GLN A 114 -38.64 -21.67 12.33
C GLN A 114 -38.47 -22.61 13.53
N LYS A 115 -38.54 -22.06 14.74
CA LYS A 115 -39.01 -22.83 15.88
C LYS A 115 -40.14 -22.07 16.56
N ALA A 116 -41.33 -22.22 15.99
CA ALA A 116 -42.57 -21.85 16.64
C ALA A 116 -42.98 -23.00 17.58
N ASP A 117 -42.49 -22.96 18.82
CA ASP A 117 -43.10 -23.69 19.93
C ASP A 117 -43.50 -22.65 20.98
N PHE A 118 -44.60 -21.95 20.74
CA PHE A 118 -45.31 -21.24 21.81
C PHE A 118 -46.33 -22.22 22.40
N LEU A 119 -46.00 -22.78 23.57
CA LEU A 119 -46.96 -23.40 24.46
C LEU A 119 -47.28 -22.41 25.58
N TYR A 120 -48.51 -21.89 25.59
CA TYR A 120 -49.29 -21.58 26.79
C TYR A 120 -50.77 -21.80 26.48
#